data_AF-A0A1V5U9U1-F1
#
_entry.id   AF-A0A1V5U9U1-F1
#
_cell.length_a   1.000
_cell.length_b   1.000
_cell.length_c   1.000
_cell.angle_alpha   90.00
_cell.angle_beta   90.00
_cell.angle_gamma   90.00
#
_symmetry.space_group_name_H-M   'P 1'
#
loop_
_entity.id
_entity.type
_entity.pdbx_description
1 polymer ?
#
loop_
_entity_poly.entity_id
_entity_poly.type
_entity_poly.pdbx_seq_one_letter_code
_entity_poly.pdbx_strand_id
1 'polypeptide(L)'
;MLRLKDIMLETEMIGLAEKFVKAREDYFVEIETADELTIGGNYYFGLELSIGEICEVKACVVEQLGGGGAKTYKLKIIECDEKYAALIAQTVNPQKPGEKAGAEPTWAYGLKQTNSSYAVIVNSPAGFFTAEHLKAVAEIAEKGYGITKLTHAQRIVILVKPEQLAEVEEKLAKVNLRKGVIHHGVRNVRACAGALCKWSKNNDAIGLSVEIDKKLYGFSTKFDVKLAVSDCMRNCSESYCADIGLIGLDGEYRMLIGGRGSSIPFRAIELIPKLPKNKVVDCVSKFIDWYVSVANERERLCKTLQRIGAEIYAAKPENVRNEIKAAFDKLDSPVMRSGDSTSEAARMFEQYLRGLAVDSIRRNFTEVA
;
A
#
# COMPACT_ATOMS: atom_id res chain seq x y z
N MET A 1 -8.79 12.97 -14.20
CA MET A 1 -10.23 12.86 -14.42
C MET A 1 -10.46 11.57 -15.16
N LEU A 2 -11.28 10.68 -14.61
CA LEU A 2 -11.60 9.40 -15.24
C LEU A 2 -12.34 9.64 -16.56
N ARG A 3 -11.87 9.00 -17.64
CA ARG A 3 -12.50 9.05 -18.96
C ARG A 3 -13.13 7.71 -19.27
N LEU A 4 -14.44 7.73 -19.50
CA LEU A 4 -15.27 6.58 -19.81
C LEU A 4 -15.60 6.60 -21.31
N LYS A 5 -15.56 5.43 -21.94
CA LYS A 5 -15.90 5.24 -23.35
C LYS A 5 -16.95 4.15 -23.46
N ASP A 6 -17.85 4.27 -24.44
CA ASP A 6 -18.83 3.23 -24.79
C ASP A 6 -19.73 2.78 -23.62
N ILE A 7 -20.02 3.70 -22.70
CA ILE A 7 -20.92 3.44 -21.58
C ILE A 7 -22.37 3.72 -21.96
N MET A 8 -23.27 2.85 -21.50
CA MET A 8 -24.71 3.01 -21.66
C MET A 8 -25.22 4.09 -20.71
N LEU A 9 -25.83 5.14 -21.28
CA LEU A 9 -26.39 6.28 -20.57
C LEU A 9 -27.91 6.24 -20.67
N GLU A 10 -28.58 6.18 -19.52
CA GLU A 10 -30.04 6.13 -19.44
C GLU A 10 -30.61 7.42 -18.84
N THR A 11 -31.83 7.80 -19.21
CA THR A 11 -32.53 8.94 -18.58
C THR A 11 -33.28 8.55 -17.30
N GLU A 12 -33.44 7.26 -17.06
CA GLU A 12 -34.06 6.67 -15.87
C GLU A 12 -33.07 5.72 -15.16
N MET A 13 -33.41 5.31 -13.94
CA MET A 13 -32.57 4.39 -13.17
C MET A 13 -32.43 3.03 -13.88
N ILE A 14 -31.22 2.48 -13.87
CA ILE A 14 -30.85 1.19 -14.46
C ILE A 14 -31.30 0.04 -13.55
N GLY A 15 -31.45 0.31 -12.24
CA GLY A 15 -31.93 -0.67 -11.26
C GLY A 15 -30.83 -1.53 -10.64
N LEU A 16 -29.58 -1.04 -10.66
CA LEU A 16 -28.44 -1.64 -9.98
C LEU A 16 -28.32 -1.15 -8.52
N ALA A 17 -28.72 0.10 -8.24
CA ALA A 17 -28.70 0.67 -6.90
C ALA A 17 -29.97 0.34 -6.11
N GLU A 18 -29.81 -0.18 -4.89
CA GLU A 18 -30.91 -0.37 -3.94
C GLU A 18 -31.38 0.95 -3.34
N LYS A 19 -30.45 1.91 -3.14
CA LYS A 19 -30.73 3.24 -2.59
C LYS A 19 -29.70 4.26 -3.04
N PHE A 20 -30.17 5.39 -3.56
CA PHE A 20 -29.32 6.53 -3.92
C PHE A 20 -29.08 7.46 -2.73
N VAL A 21 -27.85 7.99 -2.65
CA VAL A 21 -27.46 9.10 -1.77
C VAL A 21 -26.76 10.18 -2.58
N LYS A 22 -26.82 11.43 -2.09
CA LYS A 22 -26.11 12.55 -2.70
C LYS A 22 -24.60 12.36 -2.60
N ALA A 23 -23.90 12.69 -3.67
CA ALA A 23 -22.45 12.77 -3.69
C ALA A 23 -21.96 13.73 -2.60
N ARG A 24 -20.92 13.32 -1.87
CA ARG A 24 -20.38 14.09 -0.73
C ARG A 24 -19.58 15.32 -1.17
N GLU A 25 -19.03 15.27 -2.37
CA GLU A 25 -18.20 16.31 -2.98
C GLU A 25 -18.51 16.38 -4.48
N ASP A 26 -17.89 17.35 -5.16
CA ASP A 26 -18.02 17.53 -6.59
C ASP A 26 -17.09 16.58 -7.34
N TYR A 27 -17.63 15.46 -7.82
CA TYR A 27 -16.91 14.48 -8.65
C TYR A 27 -17.23 14.67 -10.13
N PHE A 28 -16.21 14.62 -10.99
CA PHE A 28 -16.35 14.82 -12.44
C PHE A 28 -15.78 13.67 -13.25
N VAL A 29 -16.53 13.20 -14.23
CA VAL A 29 -16.08 12.21 -15.22
C VAL A 29 -16.16 12.80 -16.62
N GLU A 30 -15.29 12.34 -17.51
CA GLU A 30 -15.40 12.60 -18.95
C GLU A 30 -16.01 11.39 -19.62
N ILE A 31 -17.03 11.60 -20.46
CA ILE A 31 -17.72 10.55 -21.18
C ILE A 31 -17.60 10.82 -22.67
N GLU A 32 -17.05 9.86 -23.39
CA GLU A 32 -16.99 9.84 -24.85
C GLU A 32 -18.12 8.94 -25.35
N THR A 33 -19.10 9.54 -26.04
CA THR A 33 -20.27 8.84 -26.57
C THR A 33 -20.63 9.33 -27.97
N ALA A 34 -21.27 8.47 -28.77
CA ALA A 34 -21.90 8.85 -30.03
C ALA A 34 -23.23 9.60 -29.81
N ASP A 35 -23.84 9.42 -28.65
CA ASP A 35 -25.14 10.01 -28.31
C ASP A 35 -25.02 11.52 -28.04
N GLU A 36 -26.09 12.24 -28.36
CA GLU A 36 -26.19 13.66 -28.08
C GLU A 36 -26.74 13.88 -26.67
N LEU A 37 -25.88 14.36 -25.77
CA LEU A 37 -26.28 14.69 -24.40
C LEU A 37 -26.67 16.17 -24.28
N THR A 38 -27.75 16.43 -23.54
CA THR A 38 -28.22 17.78 -23.26
C THR A 38 -27.44 18.38 -22.09
N ILE A 39 -26.87 19.58 -22.25
CA ILE A 39 -26.23 20.32 -21.14
C ILE A 39 -27.28 20.60 -20.06
N GLY A 40 -26.97 20.28 -18.81
CA GLY A 40 -27.91 20.31 -17.69
C GLY A 40 -28.80 19.06 -17.56
N GLY A 41 -28.78 18.16 -18.53
CA GLY A 41 -29.50 16.88 -18.48
C GLY A 41 -28.88 15.93 -17.46
N ASN A 42 -29.73 15.12 -16.81
CA ASN A 42 -29.31 14.08 -15.87
C ASN A 42 -29.34 12.72 -16.55
N TYR A 43 -28.29 11.94 -16.37
CA TYR A 43 -28.14 10.61 -16.93
C TYR A 43 -27.66 9.62 -15.86
N TYR A 44 -28.13 8.39 -15.97
CA TYR A 44 -27.77 7.25 -15.12
C TYR A 44 -26.82 6.34 -15.91
N PHE A 45 -25.77 5.85 -15.25
CA PHE A 45 -24.84 4.87 -15.82
C PHE A 45 -24.17 4.04 -14.73
N GLY A 46 -23.66 2.87 -15.13
CA GLY A 46 -22.78 2.06 -14.28
C GLY A 46 -21.36 2.61 -14.31
N LEU A 47 -20.85 3.03 -13.16
CA LEU A 47 -19.45 3.40 -12.96
C LEU A 47 -18.71 2.20 -12.36
N GLU A 48 -17.79 1.62 -13.12
CA GLU A 48 -16.88 0.60 -12.59
C GLU A 48 -15.93 1.23 -11.56
N LEU A 49 -16.00 0.73 -10.33
CA LEU A 49 -15.19 1.21 -9.21
C LEU A 49 -13.78 0.63 -9.23
N SER A 50 -12.87 1.25 -8.48
CA SER A 50 -11.51 0.74 -8.24
C SER A 50 -11.45 -0.68 -7.63
N ILE A 51 -12.59 -1.19 -7.15
CA ILE A 51 -12.76 -2.53 -6.58
C ILE A 51 -13.39 -3.55 -7.53
N GLY A 52 -13.59 -3.21 -8.81
CA GLY A 52 -14.18 -4.09 -9.82
C GLY A 52 -15.69 -4.32 -9.68
N GLU A 53 -16.36 -3.56 -8.82
CA GLU A 53 -17.82 -3.55 -8.68
C GLU A 53 -18.40 -2.40 -9.50
N ILE A 54 -19.63 -2.54 -9.99
CA ILE A 54 -20.32 -1.48 -10.74
C ILE A 54 -21.23 -0.71 -9.77
N CYS A 55 -20.98 0.59 -9.65
CA CYS A 55 -21.82 1.52 -8.90
C CYS A 55 -22.77 2.25 -9.86
N GLU A 56 -24.07 2.19 -9.62
CA GLU A 56 -24.99 3.07 -10.36
C GLU A 56 -24.81 4.51 -9.90
N VAL A 57 -24.57 5.41 -10.84
CA VAL A 57 -24.41 6.84 -10.58
C VAL A 57 -25.36 7.64 -11.45
N LYS A 58 -25.83 8.75 -10.89
CA LYS A 58 -26.58 9.79 -11.59
C LYS A 58 -25.69 11.00 -11.73
N ALA A 59 -25.47 11.46 -12.96
CA ALA A 59 -24.62 12.61 -13.23
C ALA A 59 -25.31 13.63 -14.15
N CYS A 60 -24.97 14.90 -13.97
CA CYS A 60 -25.46 15.99 -14.79
C CYS A 60 -24.39 16.47 -15.76
N VAL A 61 -24.76 16.71 -17.01
CA VAL A 61 -23.88 17.24 -18.04
C VAL A 61 -23.56 18.70 -17.76
N VAL A 62 -22.28 19.01 -17.56
CA VAL A 62 -21.81 20.36 -17.21
C VAL A 62 -21.33 21.12 -18.44
N GLU A 63 -20.53 20.47 -19.29
CA GLU A 63 -19.96 21.08 -20.48
C GLU A 63 -19.67 20.02 -21.56
N GLN A 64 -19.71 20.45 -22.82
CA GLN A 64 -19.20 19.66 -23.95
C GLN A 64 -17.76 20.11 -24.23
N LEU A 65 -16.81 19.16 -24.15
CA LEU A 65 -15.37 19.45 -24.22
C LEU A 65 -14.80 19.40 -25.65
N GLY A 66 -15.45 18.70 -26.58
CA GLY A 66 -15.00 18.60 -27.97
C GLY A 66 -15.91 17.76 -28.88
N GLY A 67 -15.69 17.84 -30.19
CA GLY A 67 -16.50 17.14 -31.19
C GLY A 67 -15.74 16.89 -32.50
N GLY A 68 -15.25 15.66 -32.66
CA GLY A 68 -14.66 15.15 -33.90
C GLY A 68 -14.73 13.62 -33.90
N GLY A 69 -15.83 13.07 -34.43
CA GLY A 69 -16.20 11.66 -34.27
C GLY A 69 -17.17 11.48 -33.11
N ALA A 70 -16.75 10.83 -32.02
CA ALA A 70 -17.50 10.76 -30.77
C ALA A 70 -17.45 12.10 -30.01
N LYS A 71 -18.58 12.52 -29.43
CA LYS A 71 -18.66 13.75 -28.62
C LYS A 71 -18.15 13.45 -27.22
N THR A 72 -17.37 14.38 -26.65
CA THR A 72 -16.88 14.25 -25.26
C THR A 72 -17.61 15.25 -24.36
N TYR A 73 -18.22 14.75 -23.31
CA TYR A 73 -18.95 15.52 -22.31
C TYR A 73 -18.30 15.38 -20.94
N LYS A 74 -18.33 16.44 -20.15
CA LYS A 74 -17.97 16.40 -18.73
C LYS A 74 -19.24 16.33 -17.91
N LEU A 75 -19.36 15.31 -17.08
CA LEU A 75 -20.50 15.11 -16.20
C LEU A 75 -20.08 15.24 -14.74
N LYS A 76 -20.92 15.90 -13.95
CA LYS A 76 -20.80 15.99 -12.49
C LYS A 76 -21.69 14.94 -11.85
N ILE A 77 -21.12 14.05 -11.03
CA ILE A 77 -21.89 13.05 -10.28
C ILE A 77 -22.69 13.76 -9.18
N ILE A 78 -24.00 13.56 -9.17
CA ILE A 78 -24.93 14.17 -8.20
C ILE A 78 -25.36 13.14 -7.15
N GLU A 79 -25.66 11.92 -7.58
CA GLU A 79 -26.11 10.83 -6.71
C GLU A 79 -25.40 9.53 -7.10
N CYS A 80 -25.23 8.66 -6.13
CA CYS A 80 -24.64 7.34 -6.30
C CYS A 80 -25.28 6.34 -5.35
N ASP A 81 -25.12 5.06 -5.62
CA ASP A 81 -25.50 3.99 -4.69
C ASP A 81 -24.85 4.20 -3.31
N GLU A 82 -25.66 4.19 -2.25
CA GLU A 82 -25.24 4.32 -0.84
C GLU A 82 -24.14 3.33 -0.48
N LYS A 83 -24.22 2.09 -1.00
CA LYS A 83 -23.27 1.02 -0.73
C LYS A 83 -21.85 1.39 -1.15
N TYR A 84 -21.71 2.22 -2.17
CA TYR A 84 -20.43 2.54 -2.81
C TYR A 84 -20.06 4.02 -2.71
N ALA A 85 -20.86 4.84 -2.01
CA ALA A 85 -20.66 6.30 -1.93
C ALA A 85 -19.26 6.72 -1.45
N ALA A 86 -18.63 5.93 -0.58
CA ALA A 86 -17.26 6.20 -0.10
C ALA A 86 -16.15 5.90 -1.12
N LEU A 87 -16.47 5.13 -2.18
CA LEU A 87 -15.51 4.66 -3.19
C LEU A 87 -15.54 5.48 -4.49
N ILE A 88 -16.56 6.32 -4.67
CA ILE A 88 -16.67 7.23 -5.83
C ILE A 88 -15.41 8.11 -5.96
N ALA A 89 -14.97 8.71 -4.85
CA ALA A 89 -13.80 9.60 -4.85
C ALA A 89 -12.54 8.90 -5.36
N GLN A 90 -12.32 7.65 -4.94
CA GLN A 90 -11.15 6.84 -5.31
C GLN A 90 -11.17 6.45 -6.80
N THR A 91 -12.38 6.28 -7.36
CA THR A 91 -12.59 5.82 -8.73
C THR A 91 -12.49 6.97 -9.74
N VAL A 92 -13.07 8.13 -9.41
CA VAL A 92 -13.15 9.29 -10.30
C VAL A 92 -11.84 10.09 -10.34
N ASN A 93 -11.12 10.08 -9.23
CA ASN A 93 -9.78 10.64 -9.10
C ASN A 93 -8.76 9.51 -8.81
N PRO A 94 -8.55 8.57 -9.75
CA PRO A 94 -7.49 7.59 -9.58
C PRO A 94 -6.19 8.37 -9.61
N GLN A 95 -5.42 8.31 -8.52
CA GLN A 95 -4.11 8.95 -8.51
C GLN A 95 -3.27 8.35 -9.62
N LYS A 96 -2.62 9.21 -10.43
CA LYS A 96 -1.73 8.72 -11.47
C LYS A 96 -0.60 7.91 -10.80
N PRO A 97 -0.18 6.78 -11.38
CA PRO A 97 1.01 6.07 -10.91
C PRO A 97 2.20 7.04 -10.84
N GLY A 98 2.69 7.32 -9.64
CA GLY A 98 3.80 8.25 -9.40
C GLY A 98 3.45 9.68 -8.98
N GLU A 99 2.18 10.05 -8.85
CA GLU A 99 1.80 11.31 -8.19
C GLU A 99 1.89 11.14 -6.66
N LYS A 100 2.76 11.93 -6.01
CA LYS A 100 2.99 11.87 -4.56
C LYS A 100 1.68 12.13 -3.81
N ALA A 101 1.22 11.17 -3.01
CA ALA A 101 0.10 11.38 -2.11
C ALA A 101 0.57 11.45 -0.66
N GLY A 102 0.25 12.57 -0.01
CA GLY A 102 0.64 12.81 1.37
C GLY A 102 1.96 13.57 1.48
N ALA A 103 2.39 13.83 2.72
CA ALA A 103 3.64 14.53 3.01
C ALA A 103 4.82 13.91 2.25
N GLU A 104 5.78 14.75 1.83
CA GLU A 104 7.06 14.25 1.30
C GLU A 104 7.65 13.19 2.24
N PRO A 105 8.27 12.12 1.70
CA PRO A 105 8.89 11.10 2.52
C PRO A 105 9.89 11.78 3.45
N THR A 106 9.80 11.47 4.73
CA THR A 106 10.76 12.00 5.69
C THR A 106 12.07 11.25 5.49
N TRP A 107 13.17 11.93 5.22
CA TRP A 107 14.49 11.30 5.07
C TRP A 107 15.18 11.20 6.43
N ALA A 108 15.83 10.07 6.72
CA ALA A 108 16.66 9.95 7.92
C ALA A 108 18.02 10.60 7.67
N TYR A 109 17.99 11.92 7.63
CA TYR A 109 19.16 12.75 7.36
C TYR A 109 19.15 13.90 8.36
N GLY A 110 20.08 13.87 9.32
CA GLY A 110 20.16 14.90 10.33
C GLY A 110 19.21 14.70 11.53
N LEU A 111 18.94 13.45 11.91
CA LEU A 111 18.12 13.18 13.10
C LEU A 111 18.97 13.39 14.37
N LYS A 112 18.73 14.49 15.09
CA LYS A 112 19.45 14.79 16.34
C LYS A 112 19.27 13.69 17.38
N GLN A 113 20.38 13.23 17.96
CA GLN A 113 20.44 12.20 18.99
C GLN A 113 20.72 12.84 20.37
N THR A 114 20.56 12.05 21.43
CA THR A 114 20.78 12.50 22.82
C THR A 114 22.23 12.81 23.15
N ASN A 115 23.18 12.25 22.40
CA ASN A 115 24.62 12.51 22.51
C ASN A 115 25.10 13.66 21.61
N SER A 116 24.20 14.55 21.19
CA SER A 116 24.45 15.68 20.27
C SER A 116 24.87 15.30 18.84
N SER A 117 24.98 14.00 18.53
CA SER A 117 25.21 13.55 17.15
C SER A 117 23.94 13.67 16.29
N TYR A 118 24.12 13.59 14.98
CA TYR A 118 23.07 13.55 13.99
C TYR A 118 23.12 12.19 13.29
N ALA A 119 22.01 11.47 13.29
CA ALA A 119 21.94 10.18 12.62
C ALA A 119 21.59 10.36 11.13
N VAL A 120 22.38 9.71 10.28
CA VAL A 120 22.10 9.51 8.85
C VAL A 120 21.90 8.03 8.62
N ILE A 121 20.80 7.64 7.98
CA ILE A 121 20.55 6.25 7.60
C ILE A 121 20.89 6.07 6.12
N VAL A 122 21.65 5.02 5.81
CA VAL A 122 21.99 4.62 4.45
C VAL A 122 20.93 3.63 3.94
N ASN A 123 20.36 3.90 2.76
CA ASN A 123 19.52 2.94 2.04
C ASN A 123 20.37 1.80 1.51
N SER A 124 19.93 0.57 1.74
CA SER A 124 20.69 -0.64 1.49
C SER A 124 19.73 -1.78 1.20
N PRO A 125 19.16 -1.85 -0.02
CA PRO A 125 18.30 -2.96 -0.39
C PRO A 125 19.01 -4.28 -0.14
N ALA A 126 18.28 -5.24 0.43
CA ALA A 126 18.79 -6.53 0.87
C ALA A 126 19.93 -6.49 1.91
N GLY A 127 20.28 -5.32 2.47
CA GLY A 127 21.45 -5.17 3.32
C GLY A 127 22.77 -5.40 2.60
N PHE A 128 22.78 -5.26 1.27
CA PHE A 128 23.96 -5.56 0.46
C PHE A 128 24.92 -4.37 0.42
N PHE A 129 26.18 -4.61 0.79
CA PHE A 129 27.26 -3.63 0.73
C PHE A 129 28.50 -4.25 0.09
N THR A 130 29.13 -3.52 -0.83
CA THR A 130 30.45 -3.88 -1.34
C THR A 130 31.54 -3.42 -0.36
N ALA A 131 32.78 -3.88 -0.57
CA ALA A 131 33.92 -3.40 0.21
C ALA A 131 34.11 -1.88 0.09
N GLU A 132 33.87 -1.31 -1.10
CA GLU A 132 33.95 0.14 -1.34
C GLU A 132 32.86 0.90 -0.58
N HIS A 133 31.63 0.38 -0.57
CA HIS A 133 30.54 0.95 0.22
C HIS A 133 30.91 1.03 1.71
N LEU A 134 31.47 -0.06 2.26
CA LEU A 134 31.84 -0.12 3.68
C LEU A 134 33.03 0.80 4.01
N LYS A 135 34.00 0.95 3.10
CA LYS A 135 35.10 1.93 3.24
C LYS A 135 34.55 3.36 3.33
N ALA A 136 33.68 3.75 2.41
CA ALA A 136 33.07 5.09 2.44
C ALA A 136 32.28 5.34 3.73
N VAL A 137 31.51 4.35 4.20
CA VAL A 137 30.80 4.42 5.49
C VAL A 137 31.78 4.61 6.66
N ALA A 138 32.89 3.86 6.68
CA ALA A 138 33.91 3.97 7.71
C ALA A 138 34.57 5.37 7.72
N GLU A 139 34.94 5.90 6.54
CA GLU A 139 35.53 7.24 6.40
C GLU A 139 34.58 8.36 6.87
N ILE A 140 33.27 8.23 6.59
CA ILE A 140 32.26 9.17 7.08
C ILE A 140 32.17 9.09 8.61
N ALA A 141 32.10 7.87 9.15
CA ALA A 141 31.97 7.63 10.58
C ALA A 141 33.18 8.16 11.36
N GLU A 142 34.41 7.91 10.87
CA GLU A 142 35.67 8.32 11.49
C GLU A 142 35.76 9.84 11.69
N LYS A 143 35.34 10.63 10.70
CA LYS A 143 35.30 12.11 10.81
C LYS A 143 34.23 12.62 11.79
N GLY A 144 33.21 11.80 12.05
CA GLY A 144 32.11 12.09 12.96
C GLY A 144 32.37 11.61 14.38
N TYR A 145 31.54 10.68 14.84
CA TYR A 145 31.62 10.12 16.19
C TYR A 145 32.26 8.73 16.23
N GLY A 146 32.74 8.21 15.09
CA GLY A 146 33.32 6.86 14.99
C GLY A 146 32.31 5.73 15.19
N ILE A 147 31.00 6.02 15.11
CA ILE A 147 29.93 5.07 15.45
C ILE A 147 29.04 4.81 14.24
N THR A 148 28.91 3.53 13.91
CA THR A 148 27.89 3.01 13.00
C THR A 148 27.04 1.96 13.70
N LYS A 149 25.75 1.86 13.33
CA LYS A 149 24.83 0.87 13.90
C LYS A 149 24.00 0.20 12.83
N LEU A 150 23.95 -1.13 12.84
CA LEU A 150 23.01 -1.89 12.03
C LEU A 150 21.59 -1.78 12.58
N THR A 151 20.62 -1.70 11.68
CA THR A 151 19.19 -1.76 12.01
C THR A 151 18.61 -3.12 11.64
N HIS A 152 17.54 -3.50 12.29
CA HIS A 152 16.78 -4.71 11.96
C HIS A 152 16.27 -4.76 10.51
N ALA A 153 16.12 -3.60 9.85
CA ALA A 153 15.77 -3.52 8.43
C ALA A 153 17.00 -3.60 7.50
N GLN A 154 18.13 -4.12 8.01
CA GLN A 154 19.39 -4.31 7.29
C GLN A 154 20.05 -3.03 6.77
N ARG A 155 19.83 -1.91 7.48
CA ARG A 155 20.43 -0.61 7.16
C ARG A 155 21.57 -0.25 8.09
N ILE A 156 22.50 0.57 7.59
CA ILE A 156 23.53 1.21 8.42
C ILE A 156 23.07 2.61 8.82
N VAL A 157 23.12 2.91 10.12
CA VAL A 157 23.05 4.26 10.68
C VAL A 157 24.46 4.76 10.94
N ILE A 158 24.78 5.97 10.51
CA ILE A 158 26.05 6.66 10.78
C ILE A 158 25.76 7.84 11.70
N LEU A 159 26.50 7.96 12.80
CA LEU A 159 26.42 9.11 13.70
C LEU A 159 27.47 10.15 13.30
N VAL A 160 27.00 11.29 12.80
CA VAL A 160 27.82 12.38 12.28
C VAL A 160 27.66 13.65 13.11
N LYS A 161 28.62 14.55 13.01
CA LYS A 161 28.53 15.91 13.56
C LYS A 161 27.63 16.78 12.66
N PRO A 162 26.92 17.77 13.19
CA PRO A 162 26.02 18.61 12.39
C PRO A 162 26.69 19.25 11.16
N GLU A 163 27.93 19.72 11.29
CA GLU A 163 28.71 20.32 10.21
C GLU A 163 29.06 19.35 9.07
N GLN A 164 29.01 18.03 9.31
CA GLN A 164 29.28 17.02 8.29
C GLN A 164 28.06 16.73 7.40
N LEU A 165 26.87 17.19 7.79
CA LEU A 165 25.65 16.89 7.04
C LEU A 165 25.69 17.41 5.60
N ALA A 166 26.54 18.37 5.24
CA ALA A 166 26.68 18.75 3.84
C ALA A 166 27.51 17.73 3.02
N GLU A 167 28.58 17.16 3.61
CA GLU A 167 29.53 16.29 2.91
C GLU A 167 29.10 14.81 2.84
N VAL A 168 28.23 14.37 3.74
CA VAL A 168 27.83 12.95 3.83
C VAL A 168 27.13 12.49 2.56
N GLU A 169 26.21 13.29 2.02
CA GLU A 169 25.45 12.93 0.82
C GLU A 169 26.36 12.78 -0.41
N GLU A 170 27.33 13.68 -0.59
CA GLU A 170 28.31 13.61 -1.68
C GLU A 170 29.18 12.34 -1.58
N LYS A 171 29.65 12.00 -0.37
CA LYS A 171 30.47 10.80 -0.15
C LYS A 171 29.70 9.50 -0.39
N LEU A 172 28.44 9.45 0.03
CA LEU A 172 27.58 8.30 -0.25
C LEU A 172 27.33 8.18 -1.77
N ALA A 173 27.04 9.29 -2.45
CA ALA A 173 26.77 9.30 -3.89
C ALA A 173 27.97 8.82 -4.72
N LYS A 174 29.21 9.16 -4.34
CA LYS A 174 30.45 8.71 -5.00
C LYS A 174 30.56 7.19 -5.13
N VAL A 175 29.96 6.46 -4.19
CA VAL A 175 29.94 4.99 -4.18
C VAL A 175 28.54 4.42 -4.47
N ASN A 176 27.67 5.21 -5.11
CA ASN A 176 26.30 4.84 -5.45
C ASN A 176 25.41 4.43 -4.25
N LEU A 177 25.75 4.91 -3.05
CA LEU A 177 24.87 4.83 -1.89
C LEU A 177 23.97 6.06 -1.81
N ARG A 178 22.83 5.90 -1.13
CA ARG A 178 21.82 6.95 -0.97
C ARG A 178 21.24 6.98 0.43
N LYS A 179 20.68 8.12 0.84
CA LYS A 179 20.02 8.27 2.14
C LYS A 179 18.73 7.44 2.21
N GLY A 180 18.39 6.94 3.39
CA GLY A 180 17.19 6.13 3.62
C GLY A 180 15.97 6.97 3.98
N VAL A 181 14.80 6.62 3.46
CA VAL A 181 13.51 7.12 3.96
C VAL A 181 13.32 6.65 5.39
N ILE A 182 12.91 7.57 6.27
CA ILE A 182 12.30 7.68 7.63
C ILE A 182 10.89 7.17 7.87
N HIS A 183 9.97 7.97 7.36
CA HIS A 183 8.54 7.93 7.58
C HIS A 183 7.83 8.40 6.33
N HIS A 184 6.52 8.16 6.24
CA HIS A 184 5.66 8.63 5.15
C HIS A 184 6.14 8.20 3.77
N GLY A 185 6.66 6.98 3.67
CA GLY A 185 7.12 6.43 2.41
C GLY A 185 7.53 4.97 2.50
N VAL A 186 7.89 4.44 1.35
CA VAL A 186 8.45 3.10 1.22
C VAL A 186 9.82 3.04 1.88
N ARG A 187 9.97 2.11 2.83
CA ARG A 187 11.19 1.88 3.59
C ARG A 187 12.08 0.87 2.87
N ASN A 188 13.32 0.75 3.35
CA ASN A 188 14.29 -0.21 2.83
C ASN A 188 13.72 -1.62 2.70
N VAL A 189 13.95 -2.24 1.54
CA VAL A 189 13.53 -3.61 1.26
C VAL A 189 14.54 -4.57 1.88
N ARG A 190 14.14 -5.29 2.93
CA ARG A 190 15.00 -6.29 3.57
C ARG A 190 14.88 -7.65 2.86
N ALA A 191 15.98 -8.38 2.74
CA ALA A 191 16.02 -9.64 2.01
C ALA A 191 16.84 -10.72 2.72
N CYS A 192 16.60 -11.99 2.40
CA CYS A 192 17.45 -13.07 2.89
C CYS A 192 18.70 -13.16 2.01
N ALA A 193 19.54 -14.17 2.24
CA ALA A 193 20.72 -14.41 1.40
C ALA A 193 20.38 -14.76 -0.07
N GLY A 194 19.10 -14.79 -0.45
CA GLY A 194 18.63 -15.00 -1.82
C GLY A 194 19.24 -16.22 -2.51
N ALA A 195 19.64 -16.05 -3.76
CA ALA A 195 20.31 -17.06 -4.58
C ALA A 195 21.66 -17.56 -4.02
N LEU A 196 22.29 -16.84 -3.07
CA LEU A 196 23.52 -17.29 -2.40
C LEU A 196 23.25 -18.41 -1.37
N CYS A 197 21.98 -18.65 -1.06
CA CYS A 197 21.55 -19.62 -0.08
C CYS A 197 21.12 -20.93 -0.75
N LYS A 198 21.68 -22.07 -0.31
CA LYS A 198 21.33 -23.41 -0.84
C LYS A 198 19.86 -23.82 -0.68
N TRP A 199 19.09 -23.10 0.15
CA TRP A 199 17.66 -23.35 0.36
C TRP A 199 16.76 -22.44 -0.49
N SER A 200 17.35 -21.55 -1.32
CA SER A 200 16.58 -20.74 -2.26
C SER A 200 15.74 -21.62 -3.17
N LYS A 201 14.53 -21.17 -3.49
CA LYS A 201 13.58 -21.87 -4.35
C LYS A 201 13.66 -21.34 -5.79
N ASN A 202 14.83 -21.51 -6.42
CA ASN A 202 15.09 -21.04 -7.79
C ASN A 202 14.75 -19.54 -8.00
N ASN A 203 15.02 -18.75 -6.97
CA ASN A 203 14.66 -17.34 -6.86
C ASN A 203 15.88 -16.50 -6.48
N ASP A 204 15.73 -15.18 -6.58
CA ASP A 204 16.77 -14.23 -6.18
C ASP A 204 16.18 -13.04 -5.39
N ALA A 205 16.08 -13.21 -4.08
CA ALA A 205 15.58 -12.19 -3.17
C ALA A 205 16.43 -10.92 -3.19
N ILE A 206 17.74 -11.03 -3.43
CA ILE A 206 18.66 -9.87 -3.42
C ILE A 206 18.38 -9.02 -4.66
N GLY A 207 18.43 -9.64 -5.84
CA GLY A 207 18.11 -8.96 -7.10
C GLY A 207 16.72 -8.35 -7.11
N LEU A 208 15.70 -9.13 -6.68
CA LEU A 208 14.33 -8.64 -6.59
C LEU A 208 14.18 -7.46 -5.63
N SER A 209 14.87 -7.49 -4.47
CA SER A 209 14.82 -6.37 -3.53
C SER A 209 15.44 -5.10 -4.09
N VAL A 210 16.51 -5.22 -4.88
CA VAL A 210 17.14 -4.10 -5.58
C VAL A 210 16.20 -3.54 -6.67
N GLU A 211 15.49 -4.39 -7.41
CA GLU A 211 14.52 -3.95 -8.43
C GLU A 211 13.33 -3.19 -7.81
N ILE A 212 12.75 -3.73 -6.73
CA ILE A 212 11.69 -3.09 -5.97
C ILE A 212 12.17 -1.73 -5.42
N ASP A 213 13.36 -1.69 -4.83
CA ASP A 213 13.96 -0.47 -4.28
C ASP A 213 14.31 0.55 -5.37
N LYS A 214 14.71 0.13 -6.57
CA LYS A 214 14.88 1.05 -7.72
C LYS A 214 13.56 1.69 -8.14
N LYS A 215 12.47 0.90 -8.16
CA LYS A 215 11.14 1.37 -8.58
C LYS A 215 10.48 2.30 -7.57
N LEU A 216 10.65 2.03 -6.27
CA LEU A 216 9.85 2.63 -5.19
C LEU A 216 10.63 3.52 -4.23
N TYR A 217 11.92 3.73 -4.45
CA TYR A 217 12.71 4.58 -3.56
C TYR A 217 12.20 6.03 -3.55
N GLY A 218 11.96 6.54 -2.34
CA GLY A 218 11.39 7.87 -2.17
C GLY A 218 9.91 7.97 -2.54
N PHE A 219 9.23 6.84 -2.79
CA PHE A 219 7.79 6.83 -3.02
C PHE A 219 7.07 7.23 -1.72
N SER A 220 6.27 8.30 -1.80
CA SER A 220 5.50 8.81 -0.66
C SER A 220 4.26 7.95 -0.43
N THR A 221 3.94 7.69 0.84
CA THR A 221 2.78 6.91 1.25
C THR A 221 2.14 7.54 2.49
N LYS A 222 0.84 7.25 2.71
CA LYS A 222 0.06 7.78 3.84
C LYS A 222 0.69 7.50 5.21
N PHE A 223 1.35 6.35 5.35
CA PHE A 223 2.25 6.01 6.45
C PHE A 223 3.38 5.10 5.94
N ASP A 224 4.42 4.87 6.74
CA ASP A 224 5.52 3.92 6.50
C ASP A 224 5.04 2.56 5.95
N VAL A 225 5.61 2.17 4.80
CA VAL A 225 5.45 0.83 4.21
C VAL A 225 6.76 0.07 4.33
N LYS A 226 6.74 -1.08 5.00
CA LYS A 226 7.90 -1.98 5.14
C LYS A 226 7.75 -3.18 4.20
N LEU A 227 8.81 -3.48 3.45
CA LEU A 227 8.87 -4.63 2.55
C LEU A 227 9.93 -5.64 2.99
N ALA A 228 9.65 -6.93 2.77
CA ALA A 228 10.56 -8.01 3.11
C ALA A 228 10.45 -9.18 2.13
N VAL A 229 11.59 -9.71 1.70
CA VAL A 229 11.68 -10.77 0.69
C VAL A 229 12.47 -11.96 1.23
N SER A 230 11.84 -13.13 1.32
CA SER A 230 12.50 -14.39 1.70
C SER A 230 12.30 -15.42 0.60
N ASP A 231 13.36 -16.02 0.06
CA ASP A 231 13.24 -17.00 -1.04
C ASP A 231 12.73 -18.39 -0.63
N CYS A 232 12.40 -18.61 0.64
CA CYS A 232 11.78 -19.84 1.10
C CYS A 232 10.98 -19.65 2.40
N MET A 233 10.24 -20.69 2.78
CA MET A 233 9.42 -20.74 4.00
C MET A 233 10.20 -20.61 5.32
N ARG A 234 11.54 -20.68 5.30
CA ARG A 234 12.36 -20.38 6.49
C ARG A 234 12.20 -18.92 6.93
N ASN A 235 11.75 -18.04 6.03
CA ASN A 235 11.31 -16.70 6.36
C ASN A 235 12.39 -15.86 7.09
N CYS A 236 13.65 -15.97 6.66
CA CYS A 236 14.79 -15.32 7.32
C CYS A 236 14.70 -13.78 7.34
N SER A 237 13.89 -13.17 6.47
CA SER A 237 13.62 -11.73 6.47
C SER A 237 12.32 -11.35 7.15
N GLU A 238 11.66 -12.31 7.81
CA GLU A 238 10.40 -12.14 8.50
C GLU A 238 9.32 -11.46 7.63
N SER A 239 9.15 -11.96 6.40
CA SER A 239 8.17 -11.46 5.42
C SER A 239 6.74 -11.42 5.98
N TYR A 240 6.36 -12.35 6.86
CA TYR A 240 5.06 -12.34 7.55
C TYR A 240 4.87 -11.17 8.53
N CYS A 241 5.93 -10.43 8.88
CA CYS A 241 5.90 -9.31 9.82
C CYS A 241 6.04 -7.93 9.14
N ALA A 242 6.10 -7.91 7.82
CA ALA A 242 6.21 -6.69 7.01
C ALA A 242 4.84 -6.27 6.45
N ASP A 243 4.69 -4.98 6.13
CA ASP A 243 3.46 -4.48 5.51
C ASP A 243 3.24 -5.18 4.15
N ILE A 244 4.31 -5.45 3.40
CA ILE A 244 4.31 -6.32 2.23
C ILE A 244 5.42 -7.37 2.37
N GLY A 245 5.05 -8.64 2.32
CA GLY A 245 5.95 -9.78 2.45
C GLY A 245 5.96 -10.65 1.21
N LEU A 246 7.14 -11.08 0.78
CA LEU A 246 7.31 -12.04 -0.30
C LEU A 246 7.97 -13.31 0.24
N ILE A 247 7.38 -14.46 -0.07
CA ILE A 247 7.90 -15.79 0.27
C ILE A 247 8.10 -16.59 -1.01
N GLY A 248 9.33 -16.99 -1.29
CA GLY A 248 9.69 -17.77 -2.47
C GLY A 248 9.08 -19.16 -2.45
N LEU A 249 8.46 -19.49 -3.58
CA LEU A 249 8.08 -20.82 -4.04
C LEU A 249 9.01 -21.17 -5.22
N ASP A 250 8.86 -22.33 -5.85
CA ASP A 250 9.74 -22.72 -6.97
C ASP A 250 9.55 -21.80 -8.19
N GLY A 251 10.45 -20.83 -8.39
CA GLY A 251 10.37 -19.84 -9.49
C GLY A 251 9.24 -18.80 -9.37
N GLU A 252 8.50 -18.81 -8.27
CA GLU A 252 7.35 -17.92 -7.99
C GLU A 252 7.48 -17.31 -6.59
N TYR A 253 6.64 -16.34 -6.27
CA TYR A 253 6.49 -15.79 -4.92
C TYR A 253 5.05 -15.87 -4.43
N ARG A 254 4.87 -16.17 -3.16
CA ARG A 254 3.65 -15.85 -2.41
C ARG A 254 3.75 -14.41 -1.92
N MET A 255 2.74 -13.59 -2.21
CA MET A 255 2.63 -12.21 -1.73
C MET A 255 1.69 -12.12 -0.53
N LEU A 256 2.20 -11.54 0.55
CA LEU A 256 1.54 -11.36 1.83
C LEU A 256 1.39 -9.86 2.13
N ILE A 257 0.30 -9.45 2.78
CA ILE A 257 0.03 -8.05 3.10
C ILE A 257 -0.42 -7.82 4.55
N GLY A 258 -0.17 -6.62 5.06
CA GLY A 258 -0.68 -6.12 6.33
C GLY A 258 0.02 -6.67 7.57
N GLY A 259 1.21 -7.26 7.44
CA GLY A 259 2.00 -7.70 8.60
C GLY A 259 2.59 -6.52 9.38
N ARG A 260 2.84 -6.75 10.67
CA ARG A 260 3.44 -5.75 11.57
C ARG A 260 4.25 -6.43 12.67
N GLY A 261 5.57 -6.31 12.63
CA GLY A 261 6.46 -6.62 13.76
C GLY A 261 6.62 -5.41 14.70
N SER A 262 5.64 -5.16 15.57
CA SER A 262 5.64 -4.07 16.57
C SER A 262 5.16 -4.61 17.93
N SER A 263 5.07 -3.74 18.93
CA SER A 263 4.50 -4.05 20.27
C SER A 263 3.18 -4.84 20.23
N ILE A 264 2.31 -4.53 19.27
CA ILE A 264 1.13 -5.33 18.95
C ILE A 264 1.37 -5.96 17.57
N PRO A 265 1.83 -7.22 17.51
CA PRO A 265 2.19 -7.84 16.26
C PRO A 265 0.95 -8.24 15.45
N PHE A 266 1.06 -8.15 14.13
CA PHE A 266 0.08 -8.71 13.21
C PHE A 266 0.78 -9.60 12.20
N ARG A 267 0.26 -10.80 12.00
CA ARG A 267 0.70 -11.68 10.91
C ARG A 267 0.12 -11.17 9.59
N ALA A 268 0.95 -11.09 8.56
CA ALA A 268 0.51 -10.79 7.21
C ALA A 268 -0.44 -11.88 6.66
N ILE A 269 -1.39 -11.49 5.83
CA ILE A 269 -2.38 -12.38 5.19
C ILE A 269 -1.97 -12.56 3.73
N GLU A 270 -2.13 -13.76 3.20
CA GLU A 270 -1.84 -14.06 1.81
C GLU A 270 -2.80 -13.32 0.87
N LEU A 271 -2.26 -12.45 0.03
CA LEU A 271 -3.00 -11.78 -1.04
C LEU A 271 -2.96 -12.65 -2.30
N ILE A 272 -1.76 -13.01 -2.74
CA ILE A 272 -1.51 -13.79 -3.96
C ILE A 272 -0.73 -15.06 -3.60
N PRO A 273 -1.31 -16.26 -3.79
CA PRO A 273 -0.66 -17.51 -3.45
C PRO A 273 0.56 -17.82 -4.33
N LYS A 274 0.46 -17.49 -5.63
CA LYS A 274 1.49 -17.70 -6.65
C LYS A 274 1.57 -16.48 -7.54
N LEU A 275 2.71 -15.82 -7.52
CA LEU A 275 3.02 -14.63 -8.31
C LEU A 275 4.29 -14.91 -9.10
N PRO A 276 4.24 -14.94 -10.44
CA PRO A 276 5.42 -15.12 -11.27
C PRO A 276 6.48 -14.06 -10.97
N LYS A 277 7.77 -14.46 -10.89
CA LYS A 277 8.88 -13.57 -10.50
C LYS A 277 8.91 -12.26 -11.31
N ASN A 278 8.65 -12.32 -12.61
CA ASN A 278 8.65 -11.17 -13.52
C ASN A 278 7.48 -10.19 -13.31
N LYS A 279 6.45 -10.56 -12.53
CA LYS A 279 5.29 -9.72 -12.22
C LYS A 279 5.35 -9.10 -10.82
N VAL A 280 6.31 -9.53 -10.00
CA VAL A 280 6.36 -9.14 -8.58
C VAL A 280 6.50 -7.63 -8.40
N VAL A 281 7.43 -6.98 -9.13
CA VAL A 281 7.67 -5.55 -8.98
C VAL A 281 6.43 -4.73 -9.34
N ASP A 282 5.77 -5.06 -10.45
CA ASP A 282 4.55 -4.38 -10.90
C ASP A 282 3.40 -4.60 -9.93
N CYS A 283 3.23 -5.82 -9.42
CA CYS A 283 2.20 -6.13 -8.45
C CYS A 283 2.41 -5.38 -7.12
N VAL A 284 3.64 -5.31 -6.64
CA VAL A 284 3.99 -4.54 -5.43
C VAL A 284 3.70 -3.05 -5.64
N SER A 285 4.08 -2.49 -6.80
CA SER A 285 3.78 -1.10 -7.14
C SER A 285 2.27 -0.84 -7.16
N LYS A 286 1.50 -1.66 -7.91
CA LYS A 286 0.03 -1.54 -7.99
C LYS A 286 -0.63 -1.65 -6.62
N PHE A 287 -0.12 -2.52 -5.75
CA PHE A 287 -0.65 -2.67 -4.39
C PHE A 287 -0.35 -1.44 -3.51
N ILE A 288 0.82 -0.84 -3.65
CA ILE A 288 1.15 0.40 -2.94
C ILE A 288 0.26 1.55 -3.43
N ASP A 289 0.05 1.67 -4.74
CA ASP A 289 -0.87 2.67 -5.30
C ASP A 289 -2.30 2.48 -4.75
N TRP A 290 -2.78 1.23 -4.70
CA TRP A 290 -4.05 0.89 -4.04
C TRP A 290 -4.06 1.34 -2.58
N TYR A 291 -3.06 0.96 -1.77
CA TYR A 291 -2.98 1.34 -0.36
C TYR A 291 -3.04 2.87 -0.20
N VAL A 292 -2.30 3.60 -1.02
CA VAL A 292 -2.27 5.06 -0.97
C VAL A 292 -3.62 5.68 -1.33
N SER A 293 -4.35 5.09 -2.27
CA SER A 293 -5.67 5.57 -2.69
C SER A 293 -6.77 5.37 -1.65
N VAL A 294 -6.66 4.34 -0.79
CA VAL A 294 -7.72 3.95 0.15
C VAL A 294 -7.43 4.26 1.62
N ALA A 295 -6.16 4.46 1.97
CA ALA A 295 -5.77 4.69 3.35
C ALA A 295 -6.03 6.14 3.78
N ASN A 296 -6.47 6.30 5.02
CA ASN A 296 -6.53 7.61 5.66
C ASN A 296 -5.11 8.15 5.93
N GLU A 297 -4.98 9.47 6.06
CA GLU A 297 -3.70 10.08 6.44
C GLU A 297 -3.16 9.49 7.73
N ARG A 298 -1.88 9.12 7.73
CA ARG A 298 -1.19 8.45 8.84
C ARG A 298 -1.77 7.09 9.25
N GLU A 299 -2.59 6.45 8.42
CA GLU A 299 -3.16 5.13 8.70
C GLU A 299 -2.20 4.01 8.25
N ARG A 300 -1.79 3.12 9.17
CA ARG A 300 -1.00 1.93 8.83
C ARG A 300 -1.80 0.96 7.97
N LEU A 301 -1.14 0.27 7.03
CA LEU A 301 -1.77 -0.75 6.19
C LEU A 301 -2.59 -1.79 6.98
N CYS A 302 -2.06 -2.31 8.09
CA CYS A 302 -2.81 -3.27 8.91
C CYS A 302 -4.12 -2.69 9.48
N LYS A 303 -4.16 -1.38 9.76
CA LYS A 303 -5.34 -0.65 10.25
C LYS A 303 -6.28 -0.28 9.11
N THR A 304 -5.77 0.09 7.94
CA THR A 304 -6.57 0.23 6.71
C THR A 304 -7.33 -1.06 6.39
N LEU A 305 -6.65 -2.21 6.41
CA LEU A 305 -7.30 -3.52 6.23
C LEU A 305 -8.32 -3.83 7.32
N GLN A 306 -8.03 -3.50 8.59
CA GLN A 306 -8.98 -3.70 9.68
C GLN A 306 -10.24 -2.85 9.50
N ARG A 307 -10.11 -1.59 9.08
CA ARG A 307 -11.23 -0.68 8.83
C ARG A 307 -12.10 -1.15 7.68
N ILE A 308 -11.50 -1.45 6.52
CA ILE A 308 -12.23 -2.00 5.37
C ILE A 308 -12.95 -3.30 5.77
N GLY A 309 -12.28 -4.16 6.53
CA GLY A 309 -12.86 -5.38 7.07
C GLY A 309 -14.06 -5.14 7.99
N ALA A 310 -13.97 -4.12 8.85
CA ALA A 310 -15.05 -3.70 9.72
C ALA A 310 -16.25 -3.15 8.95
N GLU A 311 -16.02 -2.37 7.89
CA GLU A 311 -17.07 -1.88 6.98
C GLU A 311 -17.79 -3.06 6.30
N ILE A 312 -17.04 -4.04 5.77
CA ILE A 312 -17.59 -5.27 5.18
C ILE A 312 -18.38 -6.08 6.22
N TYR A 313 -17.85 -6.22 7.43
CA TYR A 313 -18.53 -6.91 8.51
C TYR A 313 -19.83 -6.23 8.90
N ALA A 314 -19.83 -4.90 9.02
CA ALA A 314 -21.00 -4.11 9.38
C ALA A 314 -22.13 -4.19 8.33
N ALA A 315 -21.77 -4.33 7.05
CA ALA A 315 -22.73 -4.51 5.96
C ALA A 315 -23.39 -5.91 5.92
N LYS A 316 -22.94 -6.88 6.73
CA LYS A 316 -23.56 -8.22 6.79
C LYS A 316 -24.94 -8.18 7.46
N PRO A 317 -25.87 -9.07 7.07
CA PRO A 317 -27.14 -9.25 7.76
C PRO A 317 -26.95 -9.44 9.28
N GLU A 318 -27.87 -8.88 10.08
CA GLU A 318 -27.73 -8.84 11.53
C GLU A 318 -27.59 -10.25 12.15
N ASN A 319 -28.36 -11.22 11.67
CA ASN A 319 -28.25 -12.61 12.11
C ASN A 319 -26.85 -13.18 11.90
N VAL A 320 -26.22 -12.89 10.75
CA VAL A 320 -24.86 -13.32 10.42
C VAL A 320 -23.83 -12.63 11.32
N ARG A 321 -23.98 -11.32 11.56
CA ARG A 321 -23.10 -10.59 12.49
C ARG A 321 -23.18 -11.16 13.90
N ASN A 322 -24.39 -11.43 14.39
CA ASN A 322 -24.61 -11.98 15.72
C ASN A 322 -24.03 -13.40 15.86
N GLU A 323 -24.15 -14.23 14.83
CA GLU A 323 -23.53 -15.57 14.81
C GLU A 323 -22.01 -15.50 14.89
N ILE A 324 -21.39 -14.64 14.06
CA ILE A 324 -19.93 -14.42 14.08
C ILE A 324 -19.49 -13.91 15.45
N LYS A 325 -20.16 -12.88 15.98
CA LYS A 325 -19.86 -12.32 17.30
C LYS A 325 -19.95 -13.39 18.39
N ALA A 326 -21.03 -14.18 18.39
CA ALA A 326 -21.21 -15.27 19.35
C ALA A 326 -20.10 -16.33 19.25
N ALA A 327 -19.55 -16.59 18.05
CA ALA A 327 -18.41 -17.49 17.89
C ALA A 327 -17.14 -16.96 18.56
N PHE A 328 -16.84 -15.66 18.42
CA PHE A 328 -15.69 -15.04 19.09
C PHE A 328 -15.90 -14.85 20.60
N ASP A 329 -17.12 -14.51 21.04
CA ASP A 329 -17.45 -14.38 22.46
C ASP A 329 -17.22 -15.71 23.21
N LYS A 330 -17.50 -16.86 22.58
CA LYS A 330 -17.21 -18.19 23.14
C LYS A 330 -15.72 -18.47 23.34
N LEU A 331 -14.86 -17.81 22.56
CA LEU A 331 -13.41 -17.93 22.68
C LEU A 331 -12.84 -16.92 23.68
N ASP A 332 -13.63 -15.93 24.11
CA ASP A 332 -13.18 -14.88 25.01
C ASP A 332 -13.09 -15.41 26.44
N SER A 333 -11.86 -15.49 26.96
CA SER A 333 -11.60 -15.93 28.32
C SER A 333 -11.04 -14.79 29.17
N PRO A 334 -11.69 -14.44 30.31
CA PRO A 334 -11.19 -13.41 31.22
C PRO A 334 -9.79 -13.70 31.78
N VAL A 335 -9.37 -14.96 31.79
CA VAL A 335 -8.07 -15.41 32.33
C VAL A 335 -6.96 -15.35 31.27
N MET A 336 -7.31 -15.26 29.97
CA MET A 336 -6.39 -15.24 28.84
C MET A 336 -6.31 -13.84 28.21
N ARG A 337 -5.97 -12.83 29.03
CA ARG A 337 -5.74 -11.46 28.57
C ARG A 337 -4.25 -11.18 28.46
N SER A 338 -3.85 -10.48 27.40
CA SER A 338 -2.48 -9.97 27.29
C SER A 338 -2.22 -8.84 28.29
N GLY A 339 -0.95 -8.48 28.49
CA GLY A 339 -0.55 -7.40 29.40
C GLY A 339 -1.11 -6.00 29.05
N ASP A 340 -1.71 -5.84 27.88
CA ASP A 340 -2.46 -4.65 27.44
C ASP A 340 -3.98 -4.75 27.70
N SER A 341 -4.42 -5.77 28.47
CA SER A 341 -5.82 -6.10 28.79
C SER A 341 -6.72 -6.53 27.63
N THR A 342 -6.19 -6.62 26.41
CA THR A 342 -6.93 -7.14 25.25
C THR A 342 -7.03 -8.66 25.34
N SER A 343 -8.17 -9.23 24.96
CA SER A 343 -8.31 -10.69 24.90
C SER A 343 -7.80 -11.25 23.59
N GLU A 344 -7.36 -12.52 23.61
CA GLU A 344 -6.96 -13.21 22.38
C GLU A 344 -8.12 -13.35 21.39
N ALA A 345 -9.35 -13.50 21.87
CA ALA A 345 -10.54 -13.50 21.02
C ALA A 345 -10.71 -12.18 20.25
N ALA A 346 -10.47 -11.03 20.89
CA ALA A 346 -10.49 -9.73 20.22
C ALA A 346 -9.40 -9.65 19.14
N ARG A 347 -8.18 -10.14 19.40
CA ARG A 347 -7.09 -10.19 18.41
C ARG A 347 -7.42 -11.10 17.23
N MET A 348 -8.05 -12.24 17.48
CA MET A 348 -8.54 -13.12 16.42
C MET A 348 -9.64 -12.46 15.59
N PHE A 349 -10.53 -11.69 16.23
CA PHE A 349 -11.55 -10.92 15.51
C PHE A 349 -10.91 -9.83 14.62
N GLU A 350 -9.91 -9.09 15.11
CA GLU A 350 -9.16 -8.14 14.27
C GLU A 350 -8.49 -8.83 13.07
N GLN A 351 -7.93 -10.03 13.29
CA GLN A 351 -7.35 -10.85 12.22
C GLN A 351 -8.41 -11.30 11.20
N TYR A 352 -9.61 -11.66 11.67
CA TYR A 352 -10.76 -11.99 10.81
C TYR A 352 -11.20 -10.80 9.96
N LEU A 353 -11.35 -9.60 10.54
CA LEU A 353 -11.70 -8.39 9.79
C LEU A 353 -10.68 -8.11 8.68
N ARG A 354 -9.39 -8.20 9.00
CA ARG A 354 -8.34 -8.05 7.99
C ARG A 354 -8.44 -9.11 6.89
N GLY A 355 -8.85 -10.33 7.23
CA GLY A 355 -9.14 -11.40 6.26
C GLY A 355 -10.25 -11.00 5.28
N LEU A 356 -11.37 -10.48 5.79
CA LEU A 356 -12.47 -9.98 4.94
C LEU A 356 -11.99 -8.91 3.95
N ALA A 357 -11.14 -7.98 4.40
CA ALA A 357 -10.57 -6.95 3.54
C ALA A 357 -9.62 -7.52 2.48
N VAL A 358 -8.80 -8.52 2.82
CA VAL A 358 -7.92 -9.17 1.82
C VAL A 358 -8.76 -9.91 0.78
N ASP A 359 -9.80 -10.61 1.20
CA ASP A 359 -10.68 -11.33 0.28
C ASP A 359 -11.43 -10.38 -0.66
N SER A 360 -11.85 -9.20 -0.19
CA SER A 360 -12.53 -8.22 -1.05
C SER A 360 -11.62 -7.61 -2.10
N ILE A 361 -10.33 -7.44 -1.82
CA ILE A 361 -9.39 -6.81 -2.77
C ILE A 361 -8.65 -7.82 -3.65
N ARG A 362 -8.63 -9.11 -3.30
CA ARG A 362 -7.89 -10.14 -4.05
C ARG A 362 -8.26 -10.17 -5.53
N ARG A 363 -9.54 -9.92 -5.86
CA ARG A 363 -10.05 -9.86 -7.24
C ARG A 363 -9.40 -8.76 -8.10
N ASN A 364 -8.94 -7.66 -7.49
CA ASN A 364 -8.31 -6.55 -8.23
C ASN A 364 -6.86 -6.85 -8.66
N PHE A 365 -6.31 -7.97 -8.16
CA PHE A 365 -4.94 -8.39 -8.38
C PHE A 365 -4.84 -9.73 -9.13
N THR A 366 -5.96 -10.34 -9.52
CA THR A 366 -5.95 -11.61 -10.29
C THR A 366 -5.41 -11.47 -11.70
N GLU A 367 -5.45 -10.28 -12.31
CA GLU A 367 -4.87 -10.05 -13.64
C GLU A 367 -3.34 -9.93 -13.64
N VAL A 368 -2.76 -9.69 -12.46
CA VAL A 368 -1.31 -9.48 -12.27
C VAL A 368 -0.64 -10.76 -11.74
N ALA A 369 -1.42 -11.66 -11.14
CA ALA A 369 -1.03 -13.01 -10.73
C ALA A 369 -1.07 -13.96 -11.93
#